data_AF-A0AAV5DD87-F1
#
_entry.id   AF-A0AAV5DD87-F1
#
_cell.length_a   1.000
_cell.length_b   1.000
_cell.length_c   1.000
_cell.angle_alpha   90.00
_cell.angle_beta   90.00
_cell.angle_gamma   90.00
#
_symmetry.space_group_name_H-M   'P 1'
#
loop_
_entity.id
_entity.type
_entity.pdbx_description
1 polymer ?
#
loop_
_entity_poly.entity_id
_entity_poly.type
_entity_poly.pdbx_seq_one_letter_code
_entity_poly.pdbx_strand_id
1 'polypeptide(L)'
;MLIVPQVAAGGVAGINSNGSAGAGKCMATGCLVDLNGACPADLRVTMPASTTAGGTGGSGAVACRSACEAFNTPQYCCSGAYGSPSTCKPSTYSQFFKTACPRAYSYAYDDSTSTFTCTAGTTYAITFCPSTTR
;
A
#
# COMPACT_ATOMS: atom_id res chain seq x y z
N MET A 1 1.55 4.04 5.70
CA MET A 1 0.74 5.23 5.37
C MET A 1 -0.72 4.85 5.39
N LEU A 2 -1.60 5.68 5.95
CA LEU A 2 -3.06 5.49 5.94
C LEU A 2 -3.73 6.75 5.37
N ILE A 3 -4.73 6.54 4.52
CA ILE A 3 -5.57 7.58 3.93
C ILE A 3 -7.00 7.33 4.41
N VAL A 4 -7.62 8.33 5.03
CA VAL A 4 -8.98 8.22 5.58
C VAL A 4 -9.85 9.34 5.00
N PRO A 5 -10.95 9.04 4.28
CA PRO A 5 -11.92 10.05 3.87
C PRO A 5 -12.57 10.68 5.11
N GLN A 6 -12.68 12.00 5.11
CA GLN A 6 -13.34 12.79 6.14
C GLN A 6 -14.69 13.27 5.60
N VAL A 7 -15.75 13.09 6.39
CA VAL A 7 -17.04 13.74 6.11
C VAL A 7 -17.10 15.08 6.82
N ALA A 8 -17.70 16.08 6.18
CA ALA A 8 -17.94 17.38 6.80
C ALA A 8 -18.78 17.20 8.08
N ALA A 9 -18.45 17.96 9.13
CA ALA A 9 -18.96 17.85 10.49
C ALA A 9 -20.47 18.14 10.71
N GLY A 10 -21.33 17.93 9.69
CA GLY A 10 -22.76 18.26 9.73
C GLY A 10 -23.71 17.21 9.14
N GLY A 11 -23.22 16.03 8.74
CA GLY A 11 -24.07 14.94 8.24
C GLY A 11 -24.15 13.79 9.23
N VAL A 12 -25.34 13.54 9.79
CA VAL A 12 -25.66 12.34 10.59
C VAL A 12 -25.61 11.08 9.71
N ALA A 13 -24.39 10.55 9.52
CA ALA A 13 -24.16 9.18 9.11
C ALA A 13 -23.02 8.64 9.97
N GLY A 14 -23.36 7.75 10.91
CA GLY A 14 -22.44 7.22 11.91
C GLY A 14 -21.21 6.56 11.27
N ILE A 15 -20.07 7.23 11.38
CA ILE A 15 -18.75 6.69 11.10
C ILE A 15 -18.29 5.92 12.34
N ASN A 16 -18.36 4.59 12.31
CA ASN A 16 -17.50 3.80 13.19
C ASN A 16 -16.04 4.04 12.79
N SER A 17 -15.08 3.77 13.69
CA SER A 17 -13.61 3.91 13.46
C SER A 17 -13.08 3.14 12.23
N ASN A 18 -13.95 2.48 11.48
CA ASN A 18 -13.73 1.75 10.24
C ASN A 18 -14.12 2.53 8.96
N GLY A 19 -14.62 3.76 9.07
CA GLY A 19 -14.81 4.68 7.94
C GLY A 19 -15.86 4.24 6.92
N SER A 20 -17.00 3.69 7.34
CA SER A 20 -18.11 3.39 6.44
C SER A 20 -19.17 4.50 6.50
N ALA A 21 -19.16 5.38 5.51
CA ALA A 21 -20.33 6.17 5.14
C ALA A 21 -21.14 5.38 4.10
N GLY A 22 -22.47 5.45 4.18
CA GLY A 22 -23.38 4.63 3.37
C GLY A 22 -23.21 4.75 1.85
N ALA A 23 -23.49 3.64 1.17
CA ALA A 23 -23.73 3.48 -0.27
C ALA A 23 -22.58 3.80 -1.26
N GLY A 24 -21.31 3.68 -0.87
CA GLY A 24 -20.18 3.75 -1.82
C GLY A 24 -18.89 3.09 -1.32
N LYS A 25 -17.94 2.80 -2.22
CA LYS A 25 -16.59 2.27 -1.91
C LYS A 25 -15.68 3.33 -1.23
N CYS A 26 -16.24 4.25 -0.45
CA CYS A 26 -15.53 5.35 0.18
C CYS A 26 -14.99 4.90 1.54
N MET A 27 -13.94 4.08 1.50
CA MET A 27 -13.31 3.52 2.69
C MET A 27 -11.87 4.03 2.81
N ALA A 28 -11.31 3.95 4.01
CA ALA A 28 -9.87 4.19 4.19
C ALA A 28 -9.02 3.24 3.32
N THR A 29 -7.80 3.64 2.99
CA THR A 29 -6.84 2.82 2.22
C THR A 29 -5.44 3.06 2.75
N GLY A 30 -4.56 2.07 2.63
CA GLY A 30 -3.20 2.20 3.08
C GLY A 30 -2.58 0.90 3.56
N CYS A 31 -1.43 1.05 4.19
CA CYS A 31 -0.56 -0.01 4.65
C CYS A 31 -0.02 0.38 6.02
N LEU A 32 -0.46 -0.35 7.05
CA LEU A 32 -0.13 -0.10 8.46
C LEU A 32 1.06 -0.95 8.94
N VAL A 33 1.46 -1.94 8.14
CA VAL A 33 2.54 -2.87 8.46
C VAL A 33 3.87 -2.26 8.01
N ASP A 34 4.90 -2.43 8.84
CA ASP A 34 6.28 -2.21 8.39
C ASP A 34 6.75 -3.37 7.52
N LEU A 35 6.80 -3.14 6.21
CA LEU A 35 7.20 -4.14 5.23
C LEU A 35 8.71 -4.42 5.25
N ASN A 36 9.54 -3.53 5.82
CA ASN A 36 11.00 -3.64 5.75
C ASN A 36 11.52 -4.87 6.51
N GLY A 37 10.93 -5.19 7.65
CA GLY A 37 11.32 -6.34 8.46
C GLY A 37 11.12 -7.68 7.74
N ALA A 38 9.97 -7.84 7.08
CA ALA A 38 9.56 -9.07 6.39
C ALA A 38 9.86 -9.08 4.88
N CYS A 39 10.48 -8.03 4.35
CA CYS A 39 10.73 -7.88 2.92
C CYS A 39 11.56 -9.07 2.38
N PRO A 40 11.11 -9.74 1.29
CA PRO A 40 11.91 -10.77 0.62
C PRO A 40 13.30 -10.25 0.24
N ALA A 41 14.31 -11.10 0.33
CA ALA A 41 15.70 -10.72 0.11
C ALA A 41 15.93 -10.06 -1.27
N ASP A 42 15.30 -10.59 -2.32
CA ASP A 42 15.43 -10.08 -3.69
C ASP A 42 14.80 -8.70 -3.90
N LEU A 43 13.91 -8.29 -2.99
CA LEU A 43 13.23 -6.99 -3.02
C LEU A 43 13.83 -5.99 -2.03
N ARG A 44 14.75 -6.45 -1.18
CA ARG A 44 15.26 -5.68 -0.05
C ARG A 44 16.18 -4.55 -0.49
N VAL A 45 16.02 -3.37 0.12
CA VAL A 45 16.95 -2.25 0.00
C VAL A 45 17.63 -2.04 1.35
N THR A 46 18.95 -2.10 1.38
CA THR A 46 19.76 -1.88 2.58
C THR A 46 20.56 -0.58 2.46
N MET A 47 20.78 0.10 3.57
CA MET A 47 21.71 1.23 3.59
C MET A 47 23.16 0.74 3.51
N PRO A 48 24.04 1.44 2.80
CA PRO A 48 25.49 1.26 2.93
C PRO A 48 25.91 1.54 4.38
N ALA A 49 26.91 0.82 4.88
CA ALA A 49 27.36 0.91 6.27
C ALA A 49 27.91 2.30 6.70
N SER A 50 28.07 3.27 5.78
CA SER A 50 28.75 4.54 6.04
C SER A 50 27.87 5.80 6.12
N THR A 51 26.53 5.68 6.09
CA THR A 51 25.62 6.85 6.14
C THR A 51 24.94 7.07 7.48
N THR A 52 25.30 6.34 8.53
CA THR A 52 24.87 6.64 9.91
C THR A 52 25.63 7.84 10.47
N ALA A 53 25.22 9.04 10.08
CA ALA A 53 25.34 10.20 10.94
C ALA A 53 24.31 10.05 12.08
N GLY A 54 24.68 9.38 13.16
CA GLY A 54 24.00 9.49 14.46
C GLY A 54 22.88 8.49 14.80
N GLY A 55 22.81 7.31 14.18
CA GLY A 55 21.85 6.26 14.54
C GLY A 55 22.52 4.89 14.68
N THR A 56 22.08 4.08 15.65
CA THR A 56 22.46 2.67 15.81
C THR A 56 22.37 1.93 14.48
N GLY A 57 23.52 1.72 13.83
CA GLY A 57 23.65 1.10 12.52
C GLY A 57 23.25 -0.37 12.55
N GLY A 58 21.96 -0.63 12.36
CA GLY A 58 21.45 -1.95 12.06
C GLY A 58 21.49 -2.19 10.55
N SER A 59 21.97 -3.36 10.14
CA SER A 59 21.93 -3.90 8.76
C SER A 59 20.50 -4.20 8.24
N GLY A 60 19.51 -3.40 8.67
CA GLY A 60 18.11 -3.58 8.35
C GLY A 60 17.77 -3.07 6.96
N ALA A 61 16.70 -3.63 6.38
CA ALA A 61 16.06 -2.99 5.23
C ALA A 61 15.59 -1.59 5.60
N VAL A 62 15.77 -0.67 4.66
CA VAL A 62 15.16 0.67 4.72
C VAL A 62 14.00 0.84 3.74
N ALA A 63 13.89 -0.05 2.75
CA ALA A 63 12.76 -0.13 1.84
C ALA A 63 12.56 -1.55 1.32
N CYS A 64 11.37 -1.80 0.76
CA CYS A 64 11.02 -3.01 0.04
C CYS A 64 10.52 -2.64 -1.37
N ARG A 65 11.29 -3.02 -2.40
CA ARG A 65 10.95 -2.73 -3.80
C ARG A 65 9.77 -3.58 -4.25
N SER A 66 9.00 -3.06 -5.20
CA SER A 66 8.09 -3.91 -5.96
C SER A 66 8.87 -4.89 -6.85
N ALA A 67 8.25 -5.99 -7.27
CA ALA A 67 8.87 -6.90 -8.24
C ALA A 67 9.13 -6.24 -9.60
N CYS A 68 8.27 -5.30 -10.02
CA CYS A 68 8.51 -4.55 -11.25
C CYS A 68 9.79 -3.72 -11.15
N GLU A 69 9.98 -3.01 -10.04
CA GLU A 69 11.18 -2.21 -9.83
C GLU A 69 12.45 -3.08 -9.69
N ALA A 70 12.35 -4.23 -9.02
CA ALA A 70 13.49 -5.11 -8.78
C ALA A 70 13.96 -5.84 -10.05
N PHE A 71 13.03 -6.28 -10.91
CA PHE A 71 13.36 -7.19 -12.02
C PHE A 71 13.08 -6.60 -13.41
N ASN A 72 12.25 -5.56 -13.51
CA ASN A 72 11.90 -4.87 -14.75
C ASN A 72 11.41 -5.81 -15.87
N THR A 73 10.69 -6.87 -15.53
CA THR A 73 10.15 -7.83 -16.51
C THR A 73 8.69 -7.52 -16.86
N PRO A 74 8.25 -7.83 -18.10
CA PRO A 74 6.87 -7.59 -18.52
C PRO A 74 5.81 -8.21 -17.60
N GLN A 75 6.10 -9.38 -17.03
CA GLN A 75 5.22 -10.11 -16.11
C GLN A 75 4.94 -9.33 -14.82
N TYR A 76 5.95 -8.65 -14.26
CA TYR A 76 5.81 -7.93 -13.00
C TYR A 76 5.37 -6.48 -13.21
N CYS A 77 5.72 -5.89 -14.35
CA CYS A 77 5.36 -4.53 -14.71
C CYS A 77 4.05 -4.42 -15.48
N CYS A 78 3.41 -5.55 -15.80
CA CYS A 78 2.19 -5.60 -16.60
C CYS A 78 2.30 -4.83 -17.92
N SER A 79 3.32 -5.17 -18.72
CA SER A 79 3.60 -4.52 -20.00
C SER A 79 3.71 -5.55 -21.14
N GLY A 80 3.70 -5.08 -22.38
CA GLY A 80 3.77 -5.95 -23.58
C GLY A 80 2.64 -6.99 -23.58
N ALA A 81 3.00 -8.27 -23.65
CA ALA A 81 2.03 -9.39 -23.60
C ALA A 81 1.21 -9.44 -22.29
N TYR A 82 1.69 -8.79 -21.22
CA TYR A 82 1.03 -8.71 -19.92
C TYR A 82 0.35 -7.34 -19.72
N GLY A 83 0.16 -6.54 -20.78
CA GLY A 83 -0.44 -5.21 -20.74
C GLY A 83 -1.95 -5.16 -20.51
N SER A 84 -2.55 -6.21 -19.94
CA SER A 84 -3.98 -6.24 -19.63
C SER A 84 -4.28 -7.00 -18.33
N PRO A 85 -5.39 -6.72 -17.65
CA PRO A 85 -5.78 -7.47 -16.44
C PRO A 85 -5.99 -8.97 -16.67
N SER A 86 -6.37 -9.37 -17.89
CA SER A 86 -6.57 -10.78 -18.22
C SER A 86 -5.23 -11.52 -18.40
N THR A 87 -4.17 -10.82 -18.80
CA THR A 87 -2.84 -11.41 -19.06
C THR A 87 -1.83 -11.19 -17.93
N CYS A 88 -1.89 -10.10 -17.18
CA CYS A 88 -1.04 -9.90 -15.99
C CYS A 88 -1.69 -10.50 -14.74
N LYS A 89 -1.11 -11.57 -14.20
CA LYS A 89 -1.61 -12.26 -13.01
C LYS A 89 -0.82 -11.87 -11.76
N PRO A 90 -1.44 -11.94 -10.56
CA PRO A 90 -0.71 -11.77 -9.31
C PRO A 90 0.46 -12.76 -9.19
N SER A 91 1.65 -12.24 -8.93
CA SER A 91 2.84 -13.04 -8.60
C SER A 91 2.95 -13.31 -7.10
N THR A 92 3.83 -14.22 -6.71
CA THR A 92 4.20 -14.45 -5.30
C THR A 92 4.64 -13.16 -4.59
N TYR A 93 5.38 -12.30 -5.30
CA TYR A 93 5.79 -11.00 -4.77
C TYR A 93 4.61 -10.04 -4.56
N SER A 94 3.68 -9.93 -5.52
CA SER A 94 2.48 -9.09 -5.32
C SER A 94 1.61 -9.62 -4.18
N GLN A 95 1.50 -10.94 -4.02
CA GLN A 95 0.73 -11.57 -2.95
C GLN A 95 1.34 -11.29 -1.56
N PHE A 96 2.67 -11.17 -1.44
CA PHE A 96 3.32 -10.72 -0.22
C PHE A 96 2.81 -9.33 0.22
N PHE A 97 2.86 -8.34 -0.69
CA PHE A 97 2.36 -6.99 -0.39
C PHE A 97 0.87 -6.98 -0.11
N LYS A 98 0.09 -7.79 -0.86
CA LYS A 98 -1.35 -7.86 -0.70
C LYS A 98 -1.75 -8.44 0.66
N THR A 99 -1.05 -9.48 1.10
CA THR A 99 -1.31 -10.12 2.40
C THR A 99 -1.00 -9.16 3.54
N ALA A 100 0.13 -8.46 3.46
CA ALA A 100 0.51 -7.47 4.47
C ALA A 100 -0.42 -6.25 4.48
N CYS A 101 -0.86 -5.80 3.30
CA CYS A 101 -1.64 -4.58 3.14
C CYS A 101 -2.83 -4.80 2.19
N PRO A 102 -3.92 -5.45 2.66
CA PRO A 102 -5.05 -5.87 1.81
C PRO A 102 -5.80 -4.73 1.13
N ARG A 103 -5.72 -3.51 1.69
CA ARG A 103 -6.39 -2.31 1.19
C ARG A 103 -5.48 -1.43 0.33
N ALA A 104 -4.28 -1.90 -0.02
CA ALA A 104 -3.36 -1.21 -0.91
C ALA A 104 -3.20 -1.99 -2.21
N TYR A 105 -2.93 -1.26 -3.30
CA TYR A 105 -2.53 -1.87 -4.56
C TYR A 105 -1.20 -2.60 -4.38
N SER A 106 -1.19 -3.87 -4.78
CA SER A 106 -0.01 -4.74 -4.69
C SER A 106 0.69 -4.97 -6.04
N TYR A 107 -0.01 -4.72 -7.15
CA TYR A 107 0.49 -4.72 -8.52
C TYR A 107 -0.43 -3.88 -9.41
N ALA A 108 -0.08 -3.70 -10.68
CA ALA A 108 -0.72 -2.71 -11.56
C ALA A 108 -2.24 -2.91 -11.80
N TYR A 109 -2.76 -4.15 -11.73
CA TYR A 109 -4.18 -4.45 -11.98
C TYR A 109 -4.91 -5.00 -10.74
N ASP A 110 -4.48 -4.59 -9.54
CA ASP A 110 -5.11 -4.97 -8.27
C ASP A 110 -6.41 -4.18 -7.95
N ASP A 111 -7.19 -3.81 -8.97
CA ASP A 111 -8.34 -2.90 -8.83
C ASP A 111 -9.49 -3.50 -8.01
N SER A 112 -9.75 -4.81 -8.19
CA SER A 112 -10.91 -5.50 -7.61
C SER A 112 -11.01 -5.36 -6.08
N THR A 113 -9.88 -5.21 -5.40
CA THR A 113 -9.79 -5.13 -3.94
C THR A 113 -9.12 -3.86 -3.42
N SER A 114 -8.61 -2.99 -4.31
CA SER A 114 -7.83 -1.81 -3.94
C SER A 114 -8.36 -0.50 -4.51
N THR A 115 -9.39 -0.51 -5.37
CA THR A 115 -10.03 0.74 -5.83
C THR A 115 -11.08 1.22 -4.84
N PHE A 116 -10.84 2.41 -4.27
CA PHE A 116 -11.76 3.09 -3.36
C PHE A 116 -12.22 4.42 -3.99
N THR A 117 -13.52 4.66 -4.01
CA THR A 117 -14.11 5.86 -4.63
C THR A 117 -15.02 6.58 -3.64
N CYS A 118 -14.84 7.90 -3.55
CA CYS A 118 -15.67 8.79 -2.75
C CYS A 118 -16.33 9.84 -3.64
N THR A 119 -17.40 10.43 -3.14
CA THR A 119 -18.09 11.54 -3.80
C THR A 119 -17.19 12.76 -3.94
N ALA A 120 -17.43 13.58 -4.96
CA ALA A 120 -16.76 14.87 -5.11
C ALA A 120 -17.00 15.74 -3.85
N GLY A 121 -15.97 16.46 -3.40
CA GLY A 121 -16.03 17.28 -2.19
C GLY A 121 -15.63 16.56 -0.89
N THR A 122 -15.35 15.25 -0.92
CA THR A 122 -14.73 14.55 0.21
C THR A 122 -13.32 15.08 0.48
N THR A 123 -13.03 15.40 1.74
CA THR A 123 -11.67 15.73 2.20
C THR A 123 -10.99 14.48 2.76
N TYR A 124 -9.66 14.47 2.87
CA TYR A 124 -8.91 13.28 3.29
C TYR A 124 -7.85 13.63 4.32
N ALA A 125 -7.67 12.75 5.29
CA ALA A 125 -6.51 12.75 6.18
C ALA A 125 -5.49 11.72 5.69
N ILE A 126 -4.23 12.13 5.54
CA ILE A 126 -3.12 11.27 5.13
C ILE A 126 -2.13 11.19 6.30
N THR A 127 -1.87 9.98 6.79
CA THR A 127 -1.05 9.75 7.98
C THR A 127 0.21 8.92 7.67
N PHE A 128 1.33 9.58 7.93
CA PHE A 128 2.68 9.06 8.19
C PHE A 128 2.72 8.06 9.34
N CYS A 129 3.19 6.82 9.16
CA CYS A 129 3.41 5.86 10.26
C CYS A 129 2.28 5.84 11.32
N PRO A 130 1.02 5.59 10.91
CA PRO A 130 -0.12 5.62 11.81
C PRO A 130 0.06 4.59 12.92
N SER A 131 -0.19 4.99 14.17
CA SER A 131 -0.14 4.09 15.32
C SER A 131 -1.19 2.98 15.15
N THR A 132 -0.77 1.73 15.29
CA THR A 132 -1.66 0.57 15.27
C THR A 132 -2.27 0.25 16.65
N THR A 133 -2.07 1.13 17.64
CA THR A 133 -2.54 0.93 19.02
C THR A 133 -4.07 0.94 19.09
N ARG A 134 -4.65 -0.23 19.29
CA ARG A 134 -5.94 -0.40 19.94
C ARG A 134 -5.87 -1.59 20.88
#